data_AF-A0A1Y1XVZ8-F1
#
_entry.id   AF-A0A1Y1XVZ8-F1
#
_cell.length_a   1.000
_cell.length_b   1.000
_cell.length_c   1.000
_cell.angle_alpha   90.00
_cell.angle_beta   90.00
_cell.angle_gamma   90.00
#
_symmetry.space_group_name_H-M   'P 1'
#
loop_
_entity.id
_entity.type
_entity.pdbx_description
1 polymer ?
#
loop_
_entity_poly.entity_id
_entity_poly.type
_entity_poly.pdbx_seq_one_letter_code
_entity_poly.pdbx_strand_id
1 'polypeptide(L)'
;IALIVTNVFEHATKTINYNFCENIGDGRGFTCGSVGFTTGTGDLYTLVTEYQKRVGETGFGKYLPELNRLASSTSCSVPKGDVSQLGGFPDVWKKESCQVAFRKAQDDVSDFIYFLPAMELAAQVGVRSVLGRSIFY
;
A
#
# COMPACT_ATOMS: atom_id res chain seq x y z
N ILE A 1 -9.33 4.50 -14.06
CA ILE A 1 -8.37 5.03 -15.06
C ILE A 1 -7.11 5.52 -14.38
N ALA A 2 -7.20 6.44 -13.41
CA ALA A 2 -6.05 6.93 -12.65
C ALA A 2 -5.18 5.80 -12.07
N LEU A 3 -5.76 4.83 -11.36
CA LEU A 3 -5.06 3.63 -10.87
C LEU A 3 -4.34 2.82 -11.96
N ILE A 4 -4.92 2.72 -13.16
CA ILE A 4 -4.28 2.02 -14.30
C ILE A 4 -3.10 2.83 -14.84
N VAL A 5 -3.23 4.15 -14.88
CA VAL A 5 -2.15 5.06 -15.30
C VAL A 5 -0.97 4.93 -14.32
N THR A 6 -1.24 4.99 -13.01
CA THR A 6 -0.23 4.76 -11.97
C THR A 6 0.43 3.39 -12.13
N ASN A 7 -0.33 2.33 -12.31
CA ASN A 7 0.21 0.98 -12.46
C ASN A 7 1.07 0.82 -13.74
N VAL A 8 0.80 1.59 -14.80
CA VAL A 8 1.68 1.63 -15.98
C VAL A 8 3.02 2.31 -15.64
N PHE A 9 3.03 3.37 -14.84
CA PHE A 9 4.27 4.01 -14.41
C PHE A 9 5.07 3.17 -13.41
N GLU A 10 4.39 2.51 -12.46
CA GLU A 10 5.04 1.70 -11.42
C GLU A 10 5.51 0.33 -11.93
N HIS A 11 4.76 -0.29 -12.84
CA HIS A 11 4.97 -1.70 -13.20
C HIS A 11 4.96 -1.96 -14.72
N ALA A 12 4.91 -0.93 -15.56
CA ALA A 12 4.86 -1.05 -17.03
C ALA A 12 3.72 -1.95 -17.55
N THR A 13 2.63 -2.10 -16.78
CA THR A 13 1.49 -2.96 -17.12
C THR A 13 0.17 -2.32 -16.72
N LYS A 14 -0.93 -2.75 -17.34
CA LYS A 14 -2.30 -2.35 -16.94
C LYS A 14 -2.90 -3.27 -15.87
N THR A 15 -2.23 -4.39 -15.58
CA THR A 15 -2.71 -5.40 -14.64
C THR A 15 -2.20 -5.08 -13.25
N ILE A 16 -3.12 -4.92 -12.30
CA ILE A 16 -2.78 -4.60 -10.92
C ILE A 16 -2.19 -5.85 -10.24
N ASN A 17 -0.96 -5.74 -9.76
CA ASN A 17 -0.25 -6.82 -9.08
C ASN A 17 -0.53 -6.83 -7.58
N TYR A 18 -1.76 -7.19 -7.19
CA TYR A 18 -2.15 -7.29 -5.79
C TYR A 18 -1.24 -8.24 -4.96
N ASN A 19 -0.58 -9.20 -5.61
CA ASN A 19 0.27 -10.20 -4.96
C ASN A 19 1.77 -9.86 -4.96
N PHE A 20 2.18 -8.77 -5.61
CA PHE A 20 3.58 -8.34 -5.61
C PHE A 20 3.97 -7.95 -4.17
N CYS A 21 5.14 -8.40 -3.74
CA CYS A 21 5.71 -8.04 -2.44
C CYS A 21 7.20 -8.38 -2.44
N GLU A 22 8.05 -7.37 -2.53
CA GLU A 22 9.50 -7.55 -2.66
C GLU A 22 10.25 -6.43 -1.94
N ASN A 23 11.42 -6.75 -1.36
CA ASN A 23 12.33 -5.72 -0.89
C ASN A 23 13.23 -5.31 -2.06
N ILE A 24 12.91 -4.18 -2.67
CA ILE A 24 13.60 -3.67 -3.87
C ILE A 24 14.89 -2.91 -3.54
N GLY A 25 15.30 -2.87 -2.27
CA GLY A 25 16.57 -2.24 -1.86
C GLY A 25 16.54 -0.71 -1.81
N ASP A 26 15.37 -0.09 -1.80
CA ASP A 26 15.18 1.37 -1.75
C ASP A 26 15.15 1.95 -0.31
N GLY A 27 15.34 1.09 0.69
CA GLY A 27 15.32 1.43 2.12
C GLY A 27 13.93 1.40 2.76
N ARG A 28 12.83 1.29 1.99
CA ARG A 28 11.45 1.28 2.53
C ARG A 28 10.99 -0.09 3.04
N GLY A 29 11.84 -1.11 2.87
CA GLY A 29 11.57 -2.49 3.27
C GLY A 29 10.84 -3.23 2.17
N PHE A 30 9.83 -4.04 2.51
CA PHE A 30 9.00 -4.67 1.49
C PHE A 30 8.05 -3.64 0.85
N THR A 31 8.01 -3.61 -0.47
CA THR A 31 7.07 -2.86 -1.30
C THR A 31 6.07 -3.85 -1.90
N CYS A 32 4.77 -3.67 -1.62
CA CYS A 32 3.76 -4.69 -1.90
C CYS A 32 2.45 -4.11 -2.45
N GLY A 33 1.73 -4.91 -3.24
CA GLY A 33 0.36 -4.64 -3.66
C GLY A 33 0.19 -3.65 -4.81
N SER A 34 -1.05 -3.17 -4.93
CA SER A 34 -1.55 -2.40 -6.07
C SER A 34 -0.89 -1.03 -6.31
N VAL A 35 -0.40 -0.40 -5.24
CA VAL A 35 0.19 0.95 -5.28
C VAL A 35 1.55 1.03 -4.58
N GLY A 36 2.19 -0.12 -4.32
CA GLY A 36 3.49 -0.17 -3.67
C GLY A 36 3.48 0.24 -2.19
N PHE A 37 2.54 -0.29 -1.40
CA PHE A 37 2.54 -0.14 0.07
C PHE A 37 3.86 -0.61 0.66
N THR A 38 4.45 0.13 1.60
CA THR A 38 5.74 -0.24 2.18
C THR A 38 5.71 -0.47 3.68
N THR A 39 6.51 -1.44 4.13
CA THR A 39 6.65 -1.74 5.56
C THR A 39 7.23 -0.60 6.38
N GLY A 40 8.04 0.28 5.75
CA GLY A 40 8.74 1.36 6.42
C GLY A 40 7.97 2.69 6.50
N THR A 41 6.97 2.92 5.63
CA THR A 41 6.21 4.20 5.59
C THR A 41 4.90 4.16 6.38
N GLY A 42 4.49 2.99 6.87
CA GLY A 42 3.29 2.80 7.70
C GLY A 42 1.97 2.64 6.93
N ASP A 43 1.94 2.92 5.63
CA ASP A 43 0.78 2.65 4.77
C ASP A 43 0.44 1.14 4.69
N LEU A 44 1.44 0.27 4.61
CA LEU A 44 1.26 -1.19 4.63
C LEU A 44 0.68 -1.65 5.97
N TYR A 45 1.16 -1.10 7.07
CA TYR A 45 0.65 -1.43 8.40
C TYR A 45 -0.82 -1.01 8.56
N THR A 46 -1.17 0.18 8.05
CA THR A 46 -2.56 0.65 7.98
C THR A 46 -3.42 -0.33 7.20
N LEU A 47 -2.96 -0.76 6.01
CA LEU A 47 -3.69 -1.70 5.16
C LEU A 47 -3.97 -3.04 5.86
N VAL A 48 -2.94 -3.71 6.39
CA VAL A 48 -3.13 -5.04 7.00
C VAL A 48 -3.99 -4.96 8.27
N THR A 49 -3.91 -3.86 9.00
CA THR A 49 -4.74 -3.60 10.18
C THR A 49 -6.20 -3.39 9.79
N GLU A 50 -6.47 -2.59 8.76
CA GLU A 50 -7.83 -2.38 8.25
C GLU A 50 -8.41 -3.66 7.64
N TYR A 51 -7.60 -4.47 6.96
CA TYR A 51 -8.02 -5.78 6.49
C TYR A 51 -8.42 -6.70 7.65
N GLN A 52 -7.56 -6.83 8.66
CA GLN A 52 -7.82 -7.65 9.85
C GLN A 52 -9.06 -7.19 10.63
N LYS A 53 -9.32 -5.88 10.73
CA LYS A 53 -10.56 -5.37 11.34
C LYS A 53 -11.83 -5.82 10.60
N ARG A 54 -11.75 -6.02 9.28
CA ARG A 54 -12.90 -6.41 8.45
C ARG A 54 -13.18 -7.90 8.48
N VAL A 55 -12.15 -8.74 8.57
CA VAL A 55 -12.29 -10.21 8.41
C VAL A 55 -11.93 -11.03 9.64
N GLY A 56 -11.41 -10.40 10.70
CA GLY A 56 -10.88 -11.11 11.86
C GLY A 56 -9.43 -11.55 11.65
N GLU A 57 -9.05 -12.69 12.23
CA GLU A 57 -7.67 -13.18 12.13
C GLU A 57 -7.22 -13.43 10.69
N THR A 58 -6.02 -12.95 10.36
CA THR A 58 -5.40 -13.09 9.03
C THR A 58 -4.01 -13.70 9.16
N GLY A 59 -3.43 -14.12 8.03
CA GLY A 59 -2.03 -14.55 7.98
C GLY A 59 -1.03 -13.49 8.48
N PHE A 60 -1.43 -12.22 8.56
CA PHE A 60 -0.58 -11.12 9.01
C PHE A 60 -0.44 -11.00 10.53
N GLY A 61 -1.26 -11.72 11.32
CA GLY A 61 -1.33 -11.54 12.77
C GLY A 61 0.03 -11.59 13.49
N LYS A 62 0.91 -12.53 13.11
CA LYS A 62 2.24 -12.67 13.70
C LYS A 62 3.22 -11.54 13.35
N TYR A 63 2.95 -10.78 12.29
CA TYR A 63 3.79 -9.68 11.83
C TYR A 63 3.34 -8.31 12.36
N LEU A 64 2.09 -8.18 12.84
CA LEU A 64 1.54 -6.91 13.28
C LEU A 64 2.42 -6.15 14.31
N PRO A 65 3.01 -6.79 15.33
CA PRO A 65 3.88 -6.07 16.27
C PRO A 65 5.09 -5.42 15.60
N GLU A 66 5.75 -6.12 14.69
CA GLU A 66 6.93 -5.62 13.99
C GLU A 66 6.56 -4.56 12.94
N LEU A 67 5.45 -4.76 12.21
CA LEU A 67 4.93 -3.76 11.28
C LEU A 67 4.57 -2.47 12.01
N ASN A 68 3.98 -2.55 13.21
CA ASN A 68 3.70 -1.38 14.03
C ASN A 68 4.98 -0.68 14.48
N ARG A 69 6.02 -1.44 14.87
CA ARG A 69 7.33 -0.89 15.24
C ARG A 69 7.97 -0.11 14.09
N LEU A 70 7.92 -0.66 12.87
CA LEU A 70 8.44 -0.01 11.67
C LEU A 70 7.63 1.24 11.30
N ALA A 71 6.29 1.15 11.39
CA ALA A 71 5.39 2.25 11.11
C ALA A 71 5.48 3.41 12.12
N SER A 72 5.87 3.13 13.36
CA SER A 72 5.95 4.12 14.45
C SER A 72 7.26 4.93 14.45
N SER A 73 8.09 4.81 13.42
CA SER A 73 9.33 5.60 13.34
C SER A 73 9.01 7.09 13.19
N THR A 74 9.46 7.89 14.16
CA THR A 74 9.33 9.36 14.14
C THR A 74 10.54 10.06 13.52
N SER A 75 11.45 9.30 12.89
CA SER A 75 12.63 9.86 12.25
C SER A 75 12.26 10.59 10.97
N CYS A 76 12.78 11.81 10.78
CA CYS A 76 12.68 12.53 9.50
C CYS A 76 13.67 12.00 8.43
N SER A 77 14.48 10.98 8.75
CA SER A 77 15.33 10.30 7.78
C SER A 77 14.54 9.26 6.99
N VAL A 78 15.09 8.76 5.86
CA VAL A 78 14.49 7.63 5.14
C VAL A 78 14.19 6.51 6.14
N PRO A 79 12.95 5.95 6.14
CA PRO A 79 12.59 4.91 7.09
C PRO A 79 13.60 3.77 7.06
N LYS A 80 13.91 3.19 8.22
CA LYS A 80 14.64 1.92 8.27
C LYS A 80 13.63 0.80 8.06
N GLY A 81 13.33 0.48 6.80
CA GLY A 81 12.55 -0.70 6.42
C GLY A 81 13.30 -2.01 6.69
N ASP A 82 13.75 -2.22 7.93
CA ASP A 82 14.45 -3.43 8.34
C ASP A 82 13.46 -4.60 8.39
N VAL A 83 13.56 -5.47 7.38
CA VAL A 83 12.69 -6.63 7.21
C VAL A 83 13.27 -7.91 7.83
N SER A 84 14.36 -7.84 8.59
CA SER A 84 15.03 -9.02 9.18
C SER A 84 14.10 -9.85 10.08
N GLN A 85 13.11 -9.21 10.70
CA GLN A 85 12.11 -9.85 11.56
C GLN A 85 10.79 -10.20 10.81
N LEU A 86 10.72 -9.98 9.50
CA LEU A 86 9.55 -10.24 8.66
C LEU A 86 9.73 -11.47 7.76
N GLY A 87 10.41 -12.50 8.26
CA GLY A 87 10.64 -13.75 7.53
C GLY A 87 9.34 -14.41 7.02
N GLY A 88 9.31 -14.73 5.72
CA GLY A 88 8.14 -15.33 5.06
C GLY A 88 6.96 -14.38 4.81
N PHE A 89 7.12 -13.08 5.09
CA PHE A 89 6.06 -12.09 4.87
C PHE A 89 5.58 -12.02 3.40
N PRO A 90 6.47 -12.01 2.38
CA PRO A 90 6.04 -12.02 0.97
C PRO A 90 5.16 -13.22 0.59
N ASP A 91 5.42 -14.40 1.15
CA ASP A 91 4.62 -15.60 0.88
C ASP A 91 3.22 -15.48 1.49
N VAL A 92 3.14 -14.95 2.71
CA VAL A 92 1.85 -14.66 3.36
C VAL A 92 1.09 -13.60 2.58
N TRP A 93 1.76 -12.54 2.15
CA TRP A 93 1.16 -11.52 1.28
C TRP A 93 0.55 -12.14 0.03
N LYS A 94 1.34 -12.91 -0.71
CA LYS A 94 0.90 -13.60 -1.93
C LYS A 94 -0.31 -14.49 -1.67
N LYS A 95 -0.35 -15.21 -0.55
CA LYS A 95 -1.47 -16.07 -0.15
C LYS A 95 -2.72 -15.25 0.18
N GLU A 96 -2.61 -14.21 0.99
CA GLU A 96 -3.73 -13.33 1.35
C GLU A 96 -4.27 -12.58 0.11
N SER A 97 -3.43 -12.27 -0.87
CA SER A 97 -3.84 -11.63 -2.13
C SER A 97 -4.73 -12.50 -3.02
N CYS A 98 -4.85 -13.80 -2.73
CA CYS A 98 -5.88 -14.65 -3.33
C CYS A 98 -7.28 -14.31 -2.82
N GLN A 99 -7.42 -13.73 -1.63
CA GLN A 99 -8.70 -13.35 -1.05
C GLN A 99 -9.26 -12.09 -1.67
N VAL A 100 -10.53 -12.14 -2.09
CA VAL A 100 -11.25 -10.97 -2.63
C VAL A 100 -11.27 -9.83 -1.61
N ALA A 101 -11.45 -10.15 -0.33
CA ALA A 101 -11.48 -9.18 0.75
C ALA A 101 -10.15 -8.42 0.89
N PHE A 102 -9.00 -9.08 0.72
CA PHE A 102 -7.71 -8.39 0.83
C PHE A 102 -7.43 -7.49 -0.38
N ARG A 103 -7.79 -7.92 -1.61
CA ARG A 103 -7.70 -7.04 -2.79
C ARG A 103 -8.58 -5.81 -2.65
N LYS A 104 -9.81 -5.98 -2.15
CA LYS A 104 -10.69 -4.85 -1.84
C LYS A 104 -10.11 -3.93 -0.75
N ALA A 105 -9.44 -4.48 0.27
CA ALA A 105 -8.77 -3.67 1.27
C ALA A 105 -7.63 -2.84 0.66
N GLN A 106 -6.85 -3.41 -0.28
CA GLN A 106 -5.81 -2.66 -1.01
C GLN A 106 -6.41 -1.48 -1.79
N ASP A 107 -7.51 -1.70 -2.51
CA ASP A 107 -8.20 -0.64 -3.26
C ASP A 107 -8.74 0.44 -2.32
N ASP A 108 -9.50 0.05 -1.29
CA ASP A 108 -10.16 1.00 -0.38
C ASP A 108 -9.14 1.85 0.41
N VAL A 109 -8.01 1.26 0.83
CA VAL A 109 -6.97 1.96 1.58
C VAL A 109 -6.14 2.85 0.65
N SER A 110 -5.83 2.39 -0.57
CA SER A 110 -5.23 3.25 -1.60
C SER A 110 -6.10 4.47 -1.87
N ASP A 111 -7.41 4.26 -2.01
CA ASP A 111 -8.34 5.36 -2.26
C ASP A 111 -8.38 6.34 -1.09
N PHE A 112 -8.40 5.83 0.14
CA PHE A 112 -8.41 6.66 1.34
C PHE A 112 -7.13 7.48 1.53
N ILE A 113 -5.96 6.87 1.32
CA ILE A 113 -4.66 7.53 1.57
C ILE A 113 -4.28 8.48 0.42
N TYR A 114 -4.55 8.11 -0.84
CA TYR A 114 -4.03 8.82 -2.00
C TYR A 114 -5.13 9.48 -2.84
N PHE A 115 -6.13 8.70 -3.29
CA PHE A 115 -7.09 9.17 -4.29
C PHE A 115 -8.04 10.25 -3.77
N LEU A 116 -8.70 10.01 -2.64
CA LEU A 116 -9.70 10.94 -2.09
C LEU A 116 -9.06 12.28 -1.71
N PRO A 117 -7.89 12.34 -1.04
CA PRO A 117 -7.18 13.60 -0.81
C PRO A 117 -6.80 14.33 -2.10
N ALA A 118 -6.32 13.60 -3.12
CA ALA A 118 -5.99 14.18 -4.42
C ALA A 118 -7.22 14.80 -5.11
N MET A 119 -8.38 14.13 -5.05
CA MET A 119 -9.63 14.66 -5.61
C MET A 119 -10.13 15.90 -4.88
N GLU A 120 -10.00 15.93 -3.56
CA GLU A 120 -10.37 17.08 -2.72
C GLU A 120 -9.50 18.29 -3.06
N LEU A 121 -8.17 18.12 -3.13
CA LEU A 121 -7.24 19.19 -3.52
C LEU A 121 -7.54 19.72 -4.94
N ALA A 122 -7.79 18.82 -5.90
CA ALA A 122 -8.15 19.21 -7.26
C ALA A 122 -9.46 20.02 -7.28
N ALA A 123 -10.44 19.65 -6.46
CA ALA A 123 -11.70 20.39 -6.36
C ALA A 123 -11.50 21.79 -5.76
N GLN A 124 -10.65 21.93 -4.74
CA GLN A 124 -10.36 23.21 -4.09
C GLN A 124 -9.74 24.24 -5.05
N VAL A 125 -8.90 23.80 -5.99
CA VAL A 125 -8.31 24.68 -7.02
C VAL A 125 -9.15 24.75 -8.31
N GLY A 126 -10.36 24.19 -8.31
CA GLY A 126 -11.30 24.28 -9.43
C GLY A 126 -11.00 23.38 -10.63
N VAL A 127 -10.13 22.37 -10.49
CA VAL A 127 -9.79 21.42 -11.55
C VAL A 127 -10.93 20.41 -11.75
N ARG A 128 -11.53 20.43 -12.94
CA ARG A 128 -12.72 19.61 -13.28
C ARG A 128 -12.45 18.52 -14.30
N SER A 129 -11.40 18.63 -15.12
CA SER A 129 -11.09 17.62 -16.13
C SER A 129 -10.60 16.33 -15.48
N VAL A 130 -10.98 15.18 -16.03
CA VAL A 130 -10.54 13.86 -15.54
C VAL A 130 -9.02 13.73 -15.61
N LEU A 131 -8.42 14.24 -16.69
CA LEU A 131 -6.95 14.27 -16.84
C LEU A 131 -6.31 15.15 -15.77
N GLY A 132 -6.83 16.37 -15.55
CA GLY A 132 -6.28 17.28 -14.54
C GLY A 132 -6.38 16.71 -13.12
N ARG A 133 -7.48 16.06 -12.78
CA ARG A 133 -7.64 15.37 -11.50
C ARG A 133 -6.66 14.20 -11.34
N SER A 134 -6.36 13.49 -12.43
CA SER A 134 -5.38 12.39 -12.43
C SER A 134 -3.93 12.85 -12.29
N ILE A 135 -3.64 14.16 -12.31
CA ILE A 135 -2.28 14.69 -12.04
C ILE A 135 -2.07 14.88 -10.52
N PHE A 136 -3.14 15.09 -9.76
CA PHE A 136 -3.07 15.20 -8.30
C PHE A 136 -2.88 13.85 -7.60
N TYR A 137 -3.23 12.77 -8.30
CA TYR A 137 -3.15 11.38 -7.85
C TYR A 137 -1.95 10.71 -8.50
#